data_AF-A0AAF0ELS4-F1
#
_entry.id   AF-A0AAF0ELS4-F1
#
_cell.length_a   1.000
_cell.length_b   1.000
_cell.length_c   1.000
_cell.angle_alpha   90.00
_cell.angle_beta   90.00
_cell.angle_gamma   90.00
#
_symmetry.space_group_name_H-M   'P 1'
#
loop_
_entity.id
_entity.type
_entity.pdbx_description
1 polymer ?
#
loop_
_entity_poly.entity_id
_entity_poly.type
_entity_poly.pdbx_seq_one_letter_code
_entity_poly.pdbx_strand_id
1 'polypeptide(L)'
;MIAPPFNFRKWIDDNKDLLKPPVGNKRLFNTDGYFIMVPTEELFYQVKGSVFLRVIDEGKFHCIEVKEGEFFMLPRTTHTTLTFSSG
;
A
#
# COMPACT_ATOMS: atom_id res chain seq x y z
N MET A 1 20.56 4.65 14.66
CA MET A 1 21.04 3.28 14.35
C MET A 1 20.54 2.92 12.95
N ILE A 2 21.38 2.33 12.11
CA ILE A 2 20.98 1.88 10.77
C ILE A 2 20.35 0.49 10.91
N ALA A 3 19.11 0.32 10.45
CA ALA A 3 18.45 -0.99 10.48
C ALA A 3 19.10 -1.93 9.45
N PRO A 4 19.28 -3.23 9.76
CA PRO A 4 19.79 -4.19 8.78
C PRO A 4 18.77 -4.39 7.65
N PRO A 5 19.23 -4.73 6.43
CA PRO A 5 18.33 -5.14 5.36
C PRO A 5 17.56 -6.40 5.79
N PHE A 6 16.32 -6.54 5.31
CA PHE A 6 15.50 -7.72 5.54
C PHE A 6 14.88 -8.23 4.25
N ASN A 7 14.51 -9.51 4.22
CA ASN A 7 13.82 -10.09 3.08
C ASN A 7 12.31 -9.80 3.19
N PHE A 8 11.81 -8.96 2.28
CA PHE A 8 10.40 -8.54 2.28
C PHE A 8 9.44 -9.72 2.09
N ARG A 9 9.77 -10.69 1.23
CA ARG A 9 8.92 -11.86 1.00
C ARG A 9 8.78 -12.72 2.25
N LYS A 10 9.91 -12.99 2.92
CA LYS A 10 9.91 -13.71 4.20
C LYS A 10 9.09 -12.96 5.25
N TRP A 11 9.24 -11.63 5.34
CA TRP A 11 8.44 -10.83 6.25
C TRP A 11 6.94 -10.95 5.96
N ILE A 12 6.51 -10.93 4.70
CA ILE A 12 5.10 -11.15 4.35
C ILE A 12 4.65 -12.53 4.84
N ASP A 13 5.44 -13.57 4.55
CA ASP A 13 5.11 -14.95 4.94
C ASP A 13 4.97 -15.10 6.46
N ASP A 14 5.90 -14.53 7.24
CA ASP A 14 5.90 -14.54 8.71
C ASP A 14 4.71 -13.74 9.31
N ASN A 15 4.08 -12.86 8.54
CA ASN A 15 3.02 -11.95 9.00
C ASN A 15 1.66 -12.18 8.30
N LYS A 16 1.52 -13.24 7.50
CA LYS A 16 0.31 -13.53 6.69
C LYS A 16 -1.00 -13.46 7.45
N ASP A 17 -1.01 -13.89 8.71
CA ASP A 17 -2.23 -13.93 9.52
C ASP A 17 -2.69 -12.54 9.97
N LEU A 18 -1.77 -11.57 10.08
CA LEU A 18 -2.06 -10.18 10.40
C LEU A 18 -2.47 -9.36 9.17
N LEU A 19 -2.12 -9.85 7.97
CA LEU A 19 -2.44 -9.23 6.68
C LEU A 19 -3.83 -9.63 6.15
N LYS A 20 -4.64 -10.27 6.99
CA LYS A 20 -6.04 -10.63 6.71
C LYS A 20 -6.97 -9.90 7.68
N PRO A 21 -8.28 -9.83 7.38
CA PRO A 21 -9.26 -9.32 8.34
C PRO A 21 -9.15 -10.05 9.71
N PRO A 22 -9.36 -9.34 10.84
CA PRO A 22 -9.88 -7.98 10.96
C PRO A 22 -8.82 -6.86 10.88
N VAL A 23 -7.53 -7.19 10.96
CA VAL A 23 -6.45 -6.18 11.04
C VAL A 23 -6.09 -5.64 9.66
N GLY A 24 -5.85 -6.53 8.69
CA GLY A 24 -5.65 -6.18 7.27
C GLY A 24 -4.40 -5.36 6.93
N ASN A 25 -3.60 -4.94 7.93
CA ASN A 25 -2.35 -4.21 7.73
C ASN A 25 -1.32 -4.51 8.83
N LYS A 26 -0.04 -4.31 8.52
CA LYS A 26 1.04 -4.34 9.52
C LYS A 26 2.13 -3.35 9.12
N ARG A 27 2.65 -2.62 10.10
CA ARG A 27 3.76 -1.68 9.89
C ARG A 27 5.06 -2.46 9.61
N LEU A 28 5.76 -2.10 8.54
CA LEU A 28 7.04 -2.70 8.16
C LEU A 28 8.18 -2.27 9.08
N PHE A 29 8.25 -0.98 9.41
CA PHE A 29 9.28 -0.41 10.28
C PHE A 29 8.66 0.23 11.52
N ASN A 30 9.15 -0.14 12.70
CA ASN A 30 8.80 0.51 13.97
C ASN A 30 9.66 1.77 14.19
N THR A 31 9.66 2.64 13.20
CA THR A 31 10.34 3.94 13.25
C THR A 31 9.32 5.03 13.05
N ASP A 32 9.46 6.13 13.79
CA ASP A 32 8.69 7.34 13.53
C ASP A 32 9.13 7.90 12.17
N GLY A 33 8.28 7.76 11.14
CA GLY A 33 8.41 8.54 9.91
C GLY A 33 9.00 7.87 8.66
N TYR A 34 8.99 6.55 8.52
CA TYR A 34 9.36 5.93 7.22
C TYR A 34 8.27 4.96 6.72
N PHE A 35 7.27 5.54 6.05
CA PHE A 35 6.74 4.90 4.86
C PHE A 35 7.82 5.02 3.76
N ILE A 36 7.74 4.28 2.65
CA ILE A 36 8.53 4.63 1.47
C ILE A 36 8.01 6.01 1.02
N MET A 37 8.58 7.08 1.59
CA MET A 37 8.22 8.46 1.29
C MET A 37 8.97 8.84 0.02
N VAL A 38 8.32 8.64 -1.12
CA VAL A 38 8.50 9.57 -2.23
C VAL A 38 7.93 10.89 -1.71
N PRO A 39 8.69 12.01 -1.70
CA PRO A 39 8.29 13.21 -0.97
C PRO A 39 6.88 13.63 -1.40
N THR A 40 5.95 13.57 -0.44
CA THR A 40 4.53 13.95 -0.53
C THR A 40 3.57 13.03 -1.28
N GLU A 41 4.04 11.96 -1.91
CA GLU A 41 3.23 11.05 -2.73
C GLU A 41 3.00 9.72 -2.00
N GLU A 42 1.88 9.04 -2.25
CA GLU A 42 1.63 7.70 -1.69
C GLU A 42 2.03 6.61 -2.70
N LEU A 43 2.95 5.73 -2.30
CA LEU A 43 3.36 4.59 -3.12
C LEU A 43 2.59 3.32 -2.74
N PHE A 44 1.91 2.74 -3.72
CA PHE A 44 1.24 1.46 -3.65
C PHE A 44 2.07 0.41 -4.39
N TYR A 45 2.27 -0.75 -3.76
CA TYR A 45 2.82 -1.93 -4.40
C TYR A 45 1.94 -3.13 -4.06
N GLN A 46 1.25 -3.66 -5.07
CA GLN A 46 0.28 -4.74 -4.84
C GLN A 46 0.99 -6.10 -4.88
N VAL A 47 1.29 -6.65 -3.71
CA VAL A 47 2.04 -7.91 -3.59
C VAL A 47 1.22 -9.12 -4.04
N LYS A 48 -0.10 -9.12 -3.81
CA LYS A 48 -0.97 -10.26 -4.12
C LYS A 48 -2.39 -9.82 -4.45
N GLY A 49 -2.99 -10.36 -5.51
CA GLY A 49 -4.35 -10.02 -5.96
C GLY A 49 -4.44 -8.62 -6.55
N SER A 50 -5.66 -8.06 -6.64
CA SER A 50 -5.89 -6.70 -7.13
C SER A 50 -6.59 -5.84 -6.09
N VAL A 51 -6.37 -4.52 -6.15
CA VAL A 51 -7.09 -3.52 -5.34
C VAL A 51 -7.61 -2.41 -6.24
N PHE A 52 -8.75 -1.82 -5.88
CA PHE A 52 -9.28 -0.64 -6.54
C PHE A 52 -9.12 0.59 -5.66
N LEU A 53 -8.40 1.58 -6.18
CA LEU A 53 -8.25 2.90 -5.59
C LEU A 53 -9.33 3.81 -6.15
N ARG A 54 -10.21 4.32 -5.27
CA ARG A 54 -11.16 5.38 -5.66
C ARG A 54 -10.52 6.72 -5.33
N VAL A 55 -10.21 7.49 -6.35
CA VAL A 55 -9.51 8.78 -6.23
C VAL A 55 -10.38 9.90 -6.77
N ILE A 56 -10.29 11.07 -6.17
CA ILE A 56 -10.83 12.32 -6.72
C ILE A 56 -9.65 13.14 -7.23
N ASP A 57 -9.59 13.33 -8.54
CA ASP A 57 -8.59 14.12 -9.23
C ASP A 57 -9.26 15.28 -9.97
N GLU A 58 -8.85 16.51 -9.68
CA GLU A 58 -9.47 17.73 -10.22
C GLU A 58 -11.02 17.75 -10.15
N GLY A 59 -11.59 17.18 -9.08
CA GLY A 59 -13.05 17.09 -8.88
C GLY A 59 -13.75 15.97 -9.66
N LYS A 60 -13.01 15.11 -10.35
CA LYS A 60 -13.52 13.92 -11.06
C LYS A 60 -13.19 12.64 -10.30
N PHE A 61 -14.15 11.73 -10.26
CA PHE A 61 -13.95 10.41 -9.68
C PHE A 61 -13.26 9.48 -10.68
N HIS A 62 -12.17 8.84 -10.23
CA HIS A 62 -11.49 7.77 -10.95
C HIS A 62 -11.44 6.51 -10.10
N CYS A 63 -11.53 5.36 -10.75
CA CYS A 63 -11.34 4.05 -10.14
C CYS A 63 -10.13 3.41 -10.81
N ILE A 64 -9.02 3.29 -10.07
CA ILE A 64 -7.75 2.79 -10.57
C ILE A 64 -7.58 1.37 -10.03
N GLU A 65 -7.52 0.39 -10.92
CA GLU A 65 -7.15 -0.98 -10.55
C GLU A 65 -5.61 -1.07 -10.46
N VAL A 66 -5.10 -1.56 -9.35
CA VAL A 66 -3.69 -1.93 -9.18
C VAL A 66 -3.62 -3.45 -9.02
N LYS A 67 -3.01 -4.12 -9.98
CA LYS A 67 -2.91 -5.58 -10.07
C LYS A 67 -1.66 -6.11 -9.40
N GLU A 68 -1.64 -7.41 -9.15
CA GLU A 68 -0.50 -8.09 -8.55
C GLU A 68 0.80 -7.79 -9.31
N GLY A 69 1.82 -7.34 -8.57
CA GLY A 69 3.13 -6.95 -9.08
C GLY A 69 3.22 -5.49 -9.57
N GLU A 70 2.11 -4.75 -9.63
CA GLU A 70 2.13 -3.36 -10.09
C GLU A 70 2.52 -2.40 -8.97
N PHE A 71 3.28 -1.37 -9.38
CA PHE A 71 3.49 -0.17 -8.59
C PHE A 71 2.55 0.92 -9.09
N PHE A 72 1.95 1.63 -8.15
CA PHE A 72 1.17 2.82 -8.45
C PHE A 72 1.57 3.94 -7.50
N MET A 73 1.85 5.11 -8.05
CA MET A 73 2.17 6.30 -7.27
C MET A 73 0.99 7.26 -7.35
N LEU A 74 0.45 7.61 -6.20
CA LEU A 74 -0.70 8.49 -6.08
C LEU A 74 -0.23 9.93 -5.78
N PRO A 75 -0.63 10.91 -6.62
CA PRO A 75 -0.35 12.32 -6.39
C PRO A 75 -1.00 12.90 -5.14
N ARG A 76 -0.25 13.73 -4.41
CA ARG A 76 -0.70 14.43 -3.19
C ARG A 76 -1.99 15.23 -3.37
N THR A 77 -2.26 15.70 -4.58
CA THR A 77 -3.44 16.53 -4.90
C THR A 77 -4.74 15.73 -4.93
N THR A 78 -4.69 14.42 -4.75
CA THR A 78 -5.87 13.54 -4.83
C THR A 78 -6.38 13.14 -3.45
N HIS A 79 -7.71 13.11 -3.29
CA HIS A 79 -8.34 12.47 -2.13
C HIS A 79 -8.68 11.02 -2.47
N THR A 80 -8.26 10.07 -1.65
CA THR A 80 -8.37 8.64 -1.97
C THR A 80 -9.07 7.85 -0.88
N THR A 81 -9.92 6.90 -1.29
CA THR A 81 -10.45 5.82 -0.44
C THR A 81 -10.05 4.48 -1.03
N LEU A 82 -9.47 3.61 -0.20
CA LEU A 82 -9.06 2.26 -0.56
C LEU A 82 -10.24 1.30 -0.41
N THR A 83 -10.60 0.59 -1.47
CA THR A 83 -11.57 -0.51 -1.39
C THR A 83 -10.92 -1.80 -1.85
N PHE A 84 -10.86 -2.78 -0.96
CA PHE A 84 -10.41 -4.12 -1.32
C PHE A 84 -11.55 -4.88 -1.97
N SER A 85 -11.35 -5.36 -3.20
CA SER A 85 -12.24 -6.37 -3.77
C SER A 85 -11.80 -7.74 -3.27
N SER A 86 -12.58 -8.35 -2.40
CA SER A 86 -12.44 -9.78 -2.09
C SER A 86 -12.94 -10.59 -3.29
N GLY A 87 -12.03 -11.01 -4.15
CA GLY A 87 -12.23 -12.10 -5.11
C GLY A 87 -11.95 -13.44 -4.46
#